data_AF-A0A0N1EHX0-F1
#
_entry.id   AF-A0A0N1EHX0-F1
#
_cell.length_a   1.000
_cell.length_b   1.000
_cell.length_c   1.000
_cell.angle_alpha   90.00
_cell.angle_beta   90.00
_cell.angle_gamma   90.00
#
_symmetry.space_group_name_H-M   'P 1'
#
loop_
_entity.id
_entity.type
_entity.pdbx_description
1 polymer ?
#
loop_
_entity_poly.entity_id
_entity_poly.type
_entity_poly.pdbx_seq_one_letter_code
_entity_poly.pdbx_strand_id
1 'polypeptide(L)'
;MRGRLDKFNITRIDTTMGVFRLSGLWDSLKAEVFSVTSIEIMGTDGWVKLDKTNDTVIMLVAELVPILQLHLSNKVNENDL
;
A
#
# COMPACT_ATOMS: atom_id res chain seq x y z
N MET A 1 -17.67 -16.63 6.21
CA MET A 1 -17.27 -15.65 5.18
C MET A 1 -15.80 -15.88 4.88
N ARG A 2 -15.43 -16.24 3.64
CA ARG A 2 -14.01 -16.33 3.22
C ARG A 2 -13.62 -14.94 2.71
N GLY A 3 -12.57 -14.34 3.28
CA GLY A 3 -12.00 -13.10 2.76
C GLY A 3 -11.48 -13.31 1.34
N ARG A 4 -11.57 -12.28 0.47
CA ARG A 4 -11.01 -12.34 -0.88
C ARG A 4 -9.69 -11.57 -0.85
N LEU A 5 -8.59 -12.31 -0.72
CA LEU A 5 -7.26 -11.74 -0.80
C LEU A 5 -6.94 -11.41 -2.27
N ASP A 6 -6.98 -10.13 -2.58
CA ASP A 6 -6.64 -9.57 -3.87
C ASP A 6 -5.20 -9.03 -3.85
N LYS A 7 -4.51 -9.12 -4.98
CA LYS A 7 -3.23 -8.42 -5.15
C LYS A 7 -3.50 -6.95 -5.40
N PHE A 8 -2.76 -6.07 -4.76
CA PHE A 8 -2.75 -4.65 -5.10
C PHE A 8 -1.39 -4.23 -5.66
N ASN A 9 -1.43 -3.25 -6.56
CA ASN A 9 -0.26 -2.54 -7.07
C ASN A 9 -0.59 -1.05 -7.16
N ILE A 10 0.05 -0.26 -6.30
CA ILE A 10 -0.04 1.19 -6.25
C ILE A 10 1.24 1.73 -6.86
N THR A 11 1.14 2.25 -8.08
CA THR A 11 2.29 2.74 -8.85
C THR A 11 2.82 4.09 -8.34
N ARG A 12 1.95 4.86 -7.68
CA ARG A 12 2.23 6.13 -7.03
C ARG A 12 1.14 6.47 -6.01
N ILE A 13 1.52 6.84 -4.79
CA ILE A 13 0.65 7.47 -3.80
C ILE A 13 1.42 8.58 -3.09
N ASP A 14 0.89 9.79 -3.15
CA ASP A 14 1.46 10.96 -2.49
C ASP A 14 0.92 11.03 -1.06
N THR A 15 1.81 11.11 -0.07
CA THR A 15 1.49 11.19 1.36
C THR A 15 2.33 12.28 2.02
N THR A 16 2.00 12.65 3.25
CA THR A 16 2.81 13.61 4.03
C THR A 16 4.21 13.07 4.37
N MET A 17 4.41 11.75 4.34
CA MET A 17 5.69 11.08 4.60
C MET A 17 6.54 10.92 3.33
N GLY A 18 5.99 11.25 2.16
CA GLY A 18 6.64 11.08 0.87
C GLY A 18 5.74 10.45 -0.20
N VAL A 19 6.33 10.24 -1.37
CA VAL A 19 5.66 9.59 -2.50
C VAL A 19 6.10 8.15 -2.56
N PHE A 20 5.14 7.22 -2.51
CA PHE A 20 5.42 5.80 -2.44
C PHE A 20 4.88 5.04 -3.64
N ARG A 21 5.53 3.91 -3.91
CA ARG A 21 5.04 2.84 -4.77
C ARG A 21 5.02 1.57 -3.93
N LEU A 22 3.87 0.89 -3.89
CA LEU A 22 3.69 -0.28 -3.04
C LEU A 22 2.93 -1.39 -3.76
N SER A 23 3.25 -2.64 -3.42
CA SER A 23 2.47 -3.80 -3.85
C SER A 23 2.33 -4.81 -2.73
N GLY A 24 1.25 -5.60 -2.76
CA GLY A 24 0.98 -6.55 -1.71
C GLY A 24 -0.36 -7.25 -1.85
N LEU A 25 -0.87 -7.71 -0.70
CA LEU A 25 -2.16 -8.37 -0.59
C LEU A 25 -3.09 -7.54 0.29
N TRP A 26 -4.35 -7.47 -0.10
CA TRP A 26 -5.40 -6.83 0.67
C TRP A 26 -6.69 -7.64 0.60
N ASP A 27 -7.51 -7.59 1.65
CA ASP A 27 -8.85 -8.18 1.68
C ASP A 27 -9.86 -7.11 1.29
N SER A 28 -10.35 -7.19 0.05
CA SER A 28 -11.27 -6.19 -0.51
C SER A 28 -12.62 -6.18 0.20
N LEU A 29 -13.04 -7.29 0.80
CA LEU A 29 -14.30 -7.39 1.54
C LEU A 29 -14.22 -6.75 2.93
N LYS A 30 -13.02 -6.67 3.51
CA LYS A 30 -12.79 -6.08 4.84
C LYS A 30 -12.13 -4.70 4.78
N ALA A 31 -11.81 -4.23 3.58
CA ALA A 31 -11.00 -3.03 3.36
C ALA A 31 -9.69 -3.07 4.19
N GLU A 32 -9.02 -4.22 4.23
CA GLU A 32 -7.86 -4.46 5.10
C GLU A 32 -6.61 -4.76 4.28
N VAL A 33 -5.51 -4.06 4.54
CA VAL A 33 -4.20 -4.41 3.96
C VAL A 33 -3.64 -5.59 4.74
N PHE A 34 -3.55 -6.75 4.07
CA PHE A 34 -3.09 -7.99 4.68
C PHE A 34 -1.56 -8.05 4.74
N SER A 35 -0.87 -7.61 3.68
CA SER A 35 0.59 -7.55 3.65
C SER A 35 1.10 -6.56 2.61
N VAL A 36 2.20 -5.88 2.93
CA VAL A 36 3.00 -5.12 1.96
C VAL A 36 4.19 -5.97 1.56
N THR A 37 4.26 -6.35 0.28
CA THR A 37 5.31 -7.22 -0.26
C THR A 37 6.52 -6.45 -0.80
N SER A 38 6.28 -5.25 -1.33
CA SER A 38 7.30 -4.31 -1.79
C SER A 38 6.88 -2.89 -1.46
N ILE A 39 7.85 -2.07 -1.07
CA ILE A 39 7.71 -0.64 -0.82
C ILE A 39 8.92 0.08 -1.41
N GLU A 40 8.65 1.12 -2.18
CA GLU A 40 9.64 2.01 -2.76
C GLU A 40 9.21 3.46 -2.46
N ILE A 41 10.18 4.35 -2.21
CA ILE A 41 9.96 5.78 -2.03
C ILE A 41 10.59 6.56 -3.19
N MET A 42 9.95 7.64 -3.64
CA MET A 42 10.53 8.52 -4.65
C MET A 42 11.65 9.36 -4.02
N GLY A 43 12.88 9.18 -4.51
CA GLY A 43 14.01 10.06 -4.28
C GLY A 43 14.22 11.06 -5.43
N THR A 44 15.36 11.73 -5.45
CA THR A 44 15.76 12.66 -6.52
C THR A 44 15.92 11.96 -7.87
N ASP A 45 16.52 10.77 -7.86
CA ASP A 45 16.93 10.05 -9.06
C ASP A 45 15.98 8.88 -9.41
N GLY A 46 14.79 8.87 -8.80
CA GLY A 46 13.75 7.87 -9.04
C GLY A 46 13.38 7.06 -7.80
N TRP A 47 12.87 5.85 -8.02
CA TRP A 47 12.35 4.99 -6.96
C TRP A 47 13.46 4.26 -6.21
N VAL A 48 13.42 4.34 -4.89
CA VAL A 48 14.36 3.67 -3.98
C VAL A 48 13.61 2.61 -3.19
N LYS A 49 14.03 1.35 -3.33
CA LYS A 49 13.43 0.23 -2.60
C LYS A 49 13.83 0.26 -1.12
N LEU A 50 12.85 0.16 -0.24
CA LEU A 50 13.07 0.14 1.19
C LEU A 50 13.20 -1.30 1.71
N ASP A 51 14.06 -1.49 2.71
CA ASP A 51 14.23 -2.78 3.39
C ASP A 51 13.11 -2.99 4.42
N LYS A 52 12.18 -3.89 4.13
CA LYS A 52 11.06 -4.23 5.01
C LYS A 52 11.45 -4.98 6.28
N THR A 53 12.71 -5.39 6.42
CA THR A 53 13.22 -5.99 7.67
C THR A 53 13.73 -4.95 8.65
N ASN A 54 13.83 -3.68 8.22
CA ASN A 54 14.21 -2.56 9.05
C ASN A 54 13.02 -2.05 9.87
N ASP A 55 13.20 -1.87 11.18
CA ASP A 55 12.14 -1.42 12.11
C ASP A 55 11.52 -0.07 11.74
N THR A 56 12.31 0.87 11.22
CA THR A 56 11.80 2.17 10.74
C THR A 56 10.86 1.99 9.55
N VAL A 57 11.19 1.07 8.63
CA VAL A 57 10.34 0.77 7.47
C VAL A 57 9.09 0.01 7.91
N ILE A 58 9.18 -0.86 8.91
CA ILE A 58 8.03 -1.55 9.51
C ILE A 58 7.05 -0.52 10.11
N MET A 59 7.55 0.43 10.90
CA MET A 59 6.74 1.51 11.46
C MET A 59 6.12 2.39 10.37
N LEU A 60 6.90 2.76 9.34
CA LEU A 60 6.41 3.51 8.19
C LEU A 60 5.28 2.78 7.47
N VAL A 61 5.41 1.47 7.25
CA VAL A 61 4.33 0.67 6.64
C VAL A 61 3.07 0.71 7.51
N ALA A 62 3.21 0.59 8.84
CA ALA A 62 2.07 0.67 9.75
C ALA A 62 1.35 2.04 9.68
N GLU A 63 2.10 3.14 9.55
CA GLU A 63 1.54 4.48 9.35
C GLU A 63 0.88 4.67 7.98
N LEU A 64 1.37 3.97 6.94
CA LEU A 64 0.79 4.02 5.60
C LEU A 64 -0.50 3.19 5.48
N VAL A 65 -0.69 2.12 6.28
CA VAL A 65 -1.83 1.19 6.16
C VAL A 65 -3.19 1.90 6.04
N PRO A 66 -3.58 2.85 6.91
CA PRO A 66 -4.87 3.54 6.80
C PRO A 66 -5.04 4.28 5.46
N ILE A 67 -3.96 4.86 4.94
CA ILE A 67 -3.95 5.59 3.66
C ILE A 67 -4.12 4.59 2.50
N LEU A 68 -3.44 3.44 2.56
CA LEU A 68 -3.56 2.38 1.57
C LEU A 68 -4.98 1.79 1.56
N GLN A 69 -5.57 1.54 2.73
CA GLN A 69 -6.94 1.03 2.84
C GLN A 69 -7.94 1.98 2.20
N LEU A 70 -7.85 3.28 2.49
CA LEU A 70 -8.70 4.30 1.87
C LEU A 70 -8.52 4.34 0.35
N HIS A 71 -7.27 4.38 -0.12
CA HIS A 71 -6.96 4.42 -1.55
C HIS A 71 -7.50 3.19 -2.31
N LEU A 72 -7.32 1.99 -1.76
CA LEU A 72 -7.77 0.74 -2.38
C LEU A 72 -9.30 0.60 -2.37
N SER A 73 -9.96 1.04 -1.29
CA SER A 73 -11.42 1.02 -1.18
C SER A 73 -12.08 1.91 -2.23
N ASN A 74 -11.52 3.11 -2.46
CA ASN A 74 -12.03 4.02 -3.49
C ASN A 74 -11.89 3.42 -4.89
N LYS A 75 -10.80 2.70 -5.17
CA LYS A 75 -10.63 2.02 -6.47
C LYS A 75 -11.64 0.89 -6.69
N VAL A 76 -12.06 0.15 -5.66
CA VAL A 76 -13.11 -0.86 -5.83
C VAL A 76 -14.42 -0.20 -6.21
N ASN A 77 -14.80 0.88 -5.51
CA ASN A 77 -16.02 1.61 -5.80
C ASN A 77 -16.07 2.20 -7.22
N GLU A 78 -14.92 2.61 -7.79
CA GLU A 78 -14.82 3.08 -9.19
C GLU A 78 -15.02 1.96 -10.23
N ASN A 79 -14.69 0.71 -9.88
CA ASN A 79 -14.81 -0.43 -10.81
C ASN A 79 -16.18 -1.13 -10.75
N ASP A 80 -17.02 -0.78 -9.77
CA ASP A 80 -18.37 -1.33 -9.58
C ASP A 80 -19.48 -0.44 -10.21
N LEU A 81 -19.10 0.61 -10.96
CA LEU A 81 -19.97 1.51 -11.73
C LEU A 81 -19.75 1.36 -13.24
#